data_AF-A0A433T4N2-F1
#
_entry.id   AF-A0A433T4N2-F1
#
_cell.length_a   1.000
_cell.length_b   1.000
_cell.length_c   1.000
_cell.angle_alpha   90.00
_cell.angle_beta   90.00
_cell.angle_gamma   90.00
#
_symmetry.space_group_name_H-M   'P 1'
#
loop_
_entity.id
_entity.type
_entity.pdbx_description
1 polymer ?
#
loop_
_entity_poly.entity_id
_entity_poly.type
_entity_poly.pdbx_seq_one_letter_code
_entity_poly.pdbx_strand_id
1 'polypeptide(L)'
;MEPKSDSNQSTLIDRLGDELTESTVYWMLIAIGLAQAWTVYVTFYHSRVLGIIITAIINKFVKYGHIQMGSFSISFLSGKVMFRDVYFITEDFSVRAEYGWLIFRWWRPYVYKELTE
;
A
#
# COMPACT_ATOMS: atom_id res chain seq x y z
N MET A 1 8.90 52.43 24.52
CA MET A 1 9.14 51.03 24.09
C MET A 1 8.24 50.81 22.90
N GLU A 2 8.81 50.87 21.71
CA GLU A 2 8.07 50.96 20.44
C GLU A 2 8.13 49.59 19.74
N PRO A 3 7.00 49.01 19.31
CA PRO A 3 6.98 47.70 18.67
C PRO A 3 7.25 47.86 17.17
N LYS A 4 8.46 47.49 16.72
CA LYS A 4 8.82 47.30 15.31
C LYS A 4 8.87 45.80 14.99
N SER A 5 7.73 45.16 14.76
CA SER A 5 7.73 43.76 14.30
C SER A 5 6.62 43.38 13.30
N ASP A 6 5.64 44.25 13.05
CA ASP A 6 4.43 43.84 12.30
C ASP A 6 4.49 44.17 10.79
N SER A 7 5.23 45.20 10.37
CA SER A 7 5.24 45.67 8.97
C SER A 7 5.94 44.72 7.99
N ASN A 8 6.93 43.95 8.46
CA ASN A 8 7.65 42.98 7.63
C ASN A 8 6.90 41.64 7.50
N GLN A 9 6.05 41.29 8.48
CA GLN A 9 5.21 40.10 8.37
C GLN A 9 4.03 40.35 7.45
N SER A 10 3.34 41.49 7.57
CA SER A 10 2.21 41.82 6.69
C SER A 10 2.63 41.86 5.21
N THR A 11 3.78 42.47 4.91
CA THR A 11 4.31 42.54 3.53
C THR A 11 4.76 41.19 2.95
N LEU A 12 5.19 40.23 3.78
CA LEU A 12 5.48 38.86 3.33
C LEU A 12 4.20 38.06 3.09
N ILE A 13 3.18 38.21 3.95
CA ILE A 13 1.89 37.54 3.79
C ILE A 13 1.16 38.07 2.55
N ASP A 14 1.23 39.37 2.26
CA ASP A 14 0.62 39.95 1.06
C ASP A 14 1.33 39.50 -0.23
N ARG A 15 2.68 39.42 -0.22
CA ARG A 15 3.46 38.88 -1.35
C ARG A 15 3.22 37.40 -1.57
N LEU A 16 3.10 36.61 -0.49
CA LEU A 16 2.74 35.20 -0.58
C LEU A 16 1.29 35.05 -1.07
N GLY A 17 0.39 35.93 -0.65
CA GLY A 17 -1.00 35.98 -1.11
C GLY A 17 -1.09 36.20 -2.62
N ASP A 18 -0.41 37.22 -3.16
CA ASP A 18 -0.42 37.52 -4.59
C ASP A 18 0.25 36.41 -5.43
N GLU A 19 1.39 35.87 -4.97
CA GLU A 19 2.09 34.78 -5.67
C GLU A 19 1.30 33.45 -5.64
N LEU A 20 0.57 33.17 -4.55
CA LEU A 20 -0.27 31.99 -4.42
C LEU A 20 -1.56 32.10 -5.24
N THR A 21 -2.17 33.29 -5.33
CA THR A 21 -3.53 33.45 -5.87
C THR A 21 -3.60 33.28 -7.39
N GLU A 22 -2.58 33.70 -8.15
CA GLU A 22 -2.67 33.69 -9.62
C GLU A 22 -2.38 32.33 -10.28
N SER A 23 -1.73 31.39 -9.59
CA SER A 23 -1.37 30.09 -10.18
C SER A 23 -1.71 28.87 -9.30
N THR A 24 -1.86 29.02 -7.97
CA THR A 24 -1.80 27.87 -7.05
C THR A 24 -3.14 27.13 -6.85
N VAL A 25 -4.29 27.81 -6.88
CA VAL A 25 -5.57 27.16 -6.54
C VAL A 25 -5.94 26.07 -7.55
N TYR A 26 -5.77 26.34 -8.85
CA TYR A 26 -6.04 25.36 -9.90
C TYR A 26 -5.11 24.14 -9.82
N TRP A 27 -3.81 24.37 -9.64
CA TRP A 27 -2.83 23.30 -9.46
C TRP A 27 -3.05 22.50 -8.17
N MET A 28 -3.49 23.16 -7.10
CA MET A 28 -3.84 22.52 -5.84
C MET A 28 -5.03 21.56 -5.99
N LEU A 29 -6.09 21.97 -6.71
CA LEU A 29 -7.24 21.10 -6.97
C LEU A 29 -6.85 19.88 -7.81
N ILE A 30 -5.98 20.05 -8.82
CA ILE A 30 -5.42 18.94 -9.58
C ILE A 30 -4.60 18.01 -8.68
N ALA A 31 -3.74 18.57 -7.83
CA ALA A 31 -2.90 17.80 -6.93
C ALA A 31 -3.74 16.98 -5.94
N ILE A 32 -4.81 17.56 -5.40
CA ILE A 32 -5.75 16.85 -4.51
C ILE A 32 -6.46 15.74 -5.28
N GLY A 33 -6.97 16.01 -6.49
CA GLY A 33 -7.61 15.00 -7.33
C GLY A 33 -6.67 13.84 -7.65
N LEU A 34 -5.41 14.14 -8.01
CA LEU A 34 -4.39 13.15 -8.27
C LEU A 34 -4.03 12.34 -7.01
N ALA A 35 -3.92 13.00 -5.86
CA ALA A 35 -3.67 12.33 -4.59
C ALA A 35 -4.82 11.39 -4.19
N GLN A 36 -6.08 11.78 -4.43
CA GLN A 36 -7.24 10.92 -4.23
C GLN A 36 -7.21 9.72 -5.17
N ALA A 37 -7.01 9.95 -6.48
CA ALA A 37 -6.90 8.88 -7.46
C ALA A 37 -5.76 7.91 -7.13
N TRP A 38 -4.61 8.43 -6.71
CA TRP A 38 -3.47 7.64 -6.26
C TRP A 38 -3.80 6.81 -5.03
N THR A 39 -4.47 7.40 -4.03
CA THR A 39 -4.86 6.70 -2.80
C THR A 39 -5.84 5.56 -3.10
N VAL A 40 -6.81 5.78 -3.99
CA VAL A 40 -7.74 4.75 -4.46
C VAL A 40 -6.98 3.62 -5.15
N TYR A 41 -6.04 3.96 -6.03
CA TYR A 41 -5.19 2.98 -6.70
C TYR A 41 -4.41 2.12 -5.69
N VAL A 42 -3.71 2.75 -4.75
CA VAL A 42 -2.91 2.05 -3.75
C VAL A 42 -3.80 1.16 -2.87
N THR A 43 -4.99 1.61 -2.50
CA THR A 43 -5.89 0.86 -1.60
C THR A 43 -6.52 -0.36 -2.28
N PHE A 44 -7.02 -0.21 -3.52
CA PHE A 44 -7.82 -1.26 -4.17
C PHE A 44 -7.03 -2.10 -5.16
N TYR A 45 -6.04 -1.54 -5.84
CA TYR A 45 -5.36 -2.20 -6.96
C TYR A 45 -3.95 -2.68 -6.63
N HIS A 46 -3.27 -2.06 -5.65
CA HIS A 46 -1.91 -2.46 -5.29
C HIS A 46 -1.80 -3.95 -4.95
N SER A 47 -2.79 -4.50 -4.24
CA SER A 47 -2.80 -5.92 -3.86
C SER A 47 -2.95 -6.87 -5.06
N ARG A 48 -3.73 -6.48 -6.07
CA ARG A 48 -3.88 -7.25 -7.32
C ARG A 48 -2.62 -7.17 -8.17
N VAL A 49 -2.05 -5.97 -8.28
CA VAL A 49 -0.80 -5.75 -9.01
C VAL A 49 0.34 -6.57 -8.41
N LEU A 50 0.46 -6.59 -7.08
CA LEU A 50 1.43 -7.45 -6.38
C LEU A 50 1.19 -8.93 -6.66
N GLY A 51 -0.06 -9.39 -6.65
CA GLY A 51 -0.41 -10.78 -6.98
C GLY A 51 0.05 -11.19 -8.39
N ILE A 52 -0.15 -10.31 -9.39
CA ILE A 52 0.30 -10.53 -10.77
C ILE A 52 1.83 -10.54 -10.86
N ILE A 53 2.51 -9.60 -10.20
CA ILE A 53 3.98 -9.53 -10.18
C ILE A 53 4.56 -10.82 -9.57
N ILE A 54 4.04 -11.25 -8.42
CA ILE A 54 4.46 -12.48 -7.75
C ILE A 54 4.21 -13.69 -8.65
N THR A 55 3.04 -13.76 -9.29
CA THR A 55 2.71 -14.82 -10.25
C THR A 55 3.71 -14.89 -11.40
N ALA A 56 4.05 -13.74 -12.01
CA ALA A 56 5.00 -13.67 -13.11
C ALA A 56 6.42 -14.09 -12.68
N ILE A 57 6.83 -13.69 -11.47
CA ILE A 57 8.11 -14.10 -10.88
C ILE A 57 8.12 -15.61 -10.68
N ILE A 58 7.11 -16.17 -10.02
CA ILE A 58 7.04 -17.59 -9.71
C ILE A 58 7.01 -18.44 -10.99
N ASN A 59 6.19 -18.08 -11.98
CA ASN A 59 6.14 -18.81 -13.25
C ASN A 59 7.45 -18.73 -14.04
N LYS A 60 8.28 -17.72 -13.80
CA LYS A 60 9.63 -17.67 -14.38
C LYS A 60 10.59 -18.67 -13.73
N PHE A 61 10.41 -18.96 -12.45
CA PHE A 61 11.27 -19.89 -11.70
C PHE A 61 10.78 -21.33 -11.74
N VAL A 62 9.47 -21.54 -11.79
CA VAL A 62 8.85 -22.88 -11.84
C VAL A 62 8.80 -23.36 -13.29
N LYS A 63 9.57 -24.41 -13.60
CA LYS A 63 9.61 -25.03 -14.94
C LYS A 63 8.45 -26.01 -15.19
N TYR A 64 7.83 -26.53 -14.14
CA TYR A 64 6.80 -27.56 -14.21
C TYR A 64 5.57 -27.11 -13.40
N GLY A 65 4.47 -26.84 -14.11
CA GLY A 65 3.20 -26.37 -13.55
C GLY A 65 3.02 -24.85 -13.64
N HIS A 66 1.76 -24.42 -13.74
CA HIS A 66 1.38 -23.01 -13.83
C HIS A 66 0.80 -22.57 -12.48
N ILE A 67 1.36 -21.50 -11.92
CA ILE A 67 0.84 -20.84 -10.72
C ILE A 67 0.11 -19.57 -11.14
N GLN A 68 -1.06 -19.31 -10.58
CA GLN A 68 -1.77 -18.03 -10.69
C GLN A 68 -2.19 -17.58 -9.30
N MET A 69 -1.90 -16.34 -8.95
CA MET A 69 -2.36 -15.72 -7.71
C MET A 69 -3.20 -14.50 -8.06
N GLY A 70 -4.45 -14.48 -7.60
CA GLY A 70 -5.37 -13.38 -7.88
C GLY A 70 -5.02 -12.10 -7.11
N SER A 71 -4.74 -12.20 -5.80
CA SER A 71 -4.31 -11.03 -5.02
C SER A 71 -3.41 -11.38 -3.85
N PHE A 72 -2.53 -10.44 -3.53
CA PHE A 72 -1.58 -10.53 -2.44
C PHE A 72 -1.53 -9.22 -1.67
N SER A 73 -1.70 -9.27 -0.35
CA SER A 73 -1.70 -8.09 0.51
C SER A 73 -0.77 -8.30 1.69
N ILE A 74 0.10 -7.32 1.94
CA ILE A 74 1.01 -7.31 3.09
C ILE A 74 0.69 -6.10 3.95
N SER A 75 0.41 -6.33 5.22
CA SER A 75 0.27 -5.31 6.25
C SER A 75 1.45 -5.40 7.20
N PHE A 76 2.49 -4.59 6.95
CA PHE A 76 3.70 -4.56 7.79
C PHE A 76 3.36 -4.25 9.24
N LEU A 77 2.57 -3.20 9.52
CA LEU A 77 2.29 -2.79 10.90
C LEU A 77 1.64 -3.92 11.75
N SER A 78 0.86 -4.78 11.12
CA SER A 78 0.18 -5.92 11.75
C SER A 78 0.90 -7.26 11.49
N GLY A 79 2.04 -7.28 10.81
CA GLY A 79 2.70 -8.51 10.35
C GLY A 79 1.78 -9.48 9.59
N LYS A 80 0.69 -8.99 8.98
CA LYS A 80 -0.35 -9.83 8.37
C LYS A 80 -0.15 -9.89 6.88
N VAL A 81 0.02 -11.09 6.36
CA VAL A 81 0.08 -11.38 4.92
C VAL A 81 -1.21 -12.12 4.56
N MET A 82 -1.88 -11.69 3.50
CA MET A 82 -3.07 -12.34 2.96
C MET A 82 -2.85 -12.64 1.49
N PHE A 83 -3.28 -13.81 1.07
CA PHE A 83 -3.34 -14.20 -0.33
C PHE A 83 -4.73 -14.75 -0.64
N ARG A 84 -5.20 -14.49 -1.85
CA ARG A 84 -6.50 -14.95 -2.34
C ARG A 84 -6.36 -15.50 -3.74
N ASP A 85 -7.19 -16.48 -4.05
CA ASP A 85 -7.36 -17.02 -5.39
C ASP A 85 -6.03 -17.56 -5.93
N VAL A 86 -5.40 -18.46 -5.18
CA VAL A 86 -4.17 -19.14 -5.60
C VAL A 86 -4.54 -20.44 -6.29
N TYR A 87 -4.09 -20.58 -7.54
CA TYR A 87 -4.25 -21.76 -8.36
C TYR A 87 -2.87 -22.30 -8.69
N PHE A 88 -2.66 -23.58 -8.42
CA PHE A 88 -1.52 -24.32 -8.89
C PHE A 88 -2.03 -25.49 -9.73
N ILE A 89 -1.63 -25.53 -11.00
CA ILE A 89 -2.08 -26.54 -11.94
C ILE A 89 -0.84 -27.24 -12.50
N THR A 90 -0.78 -28.55 -12.29
CA THR A 90 0.21 -29.47 -12.86
C THR A 90 -0.54 -30.47 -13.75
N GLU A 91 0.18 -31.31 -14.51
CA GLU A 91 -0.43 -32.34 -15.37
C GLU A 91 -1.25 -33.36 -14.57
N ASP A 92 -0.81 -33.73 -13.37
CA ASP A 92 -1.43 -34.79 -12.58
C ASP A 92 -2.46 -34.30 -11.56
N PHE A 93 -2.36 -33.05 -11.11
CA PHE A 93 -3.24 -32.51 -10.08
C PHE A 93 -3.39 -30.98 -10.14
N SER A 94 -4.47 -30.48 -9.54
CA SER A 94 -4.71 -29.06 -9.37
C SER A 94 -5.01 -28.73 -7.90
N VAL A 95 -4.35 -27.71 -7.37
CA VAL A 95 -4.57 -27.19 -6.01
C VAL A 95 -5.15 -25.79 -6.14
N ARG A 96 -6.22 -25.53 -5.39
CA ARG A 96 -6.85 -24.21 -5.30
C ARG A 96 -6.94 -23.80 -3.84
N ALA A 97 -6.45 -22.61 -3.53
CA ALA A 97 -6.62 -21.99 -2.24
C ALA A 97 -7.37 -20.67 -2.43
N GLU A 98 -8.64 -20.66 -2.02
CA GLU A 98 -9.50 -19.47 -2.15
C GLU A 98 -9.04 -18.35 -1.23
N TYR A 99 -8.77 -18.66 0.05
CA TYR A 99 -8.38 -17.66 1.03
C TYR A 99 -7.35 -18.21 2.01
N GLY A 100 -6.27 -17.45 2.20
CA GLY A 100 -5.24 -17.80 3.18
C GLY A 100 -4.61 -16.54 3.79
N TRP A 101 -4.19 -16.66 5.05
CA TRP A 101 -3.50 -15.59 5.74
C TRP A 101 -2.43 -16.14 6.68
N LEU A 102 -1.35 -15.37 6.81
CA LEU A 102 -0.25 -15.61 7.72
C LEU A 102 -0.13 -14.38 8.61
N ILE A 103 -0.07 -14.57 9.93
CA ILE A 103 0.09 -13.47 10.89
C ILE A 103 1.40 -13.70 11.64
N PHE A 104 2.37 -12.84 11.39
CA PHE A 104 3.63 -12.79 12.11
C PHE A 104 3.50 -11.82 13.28
N ARG A 105 3.48 -12.36 14.50
CA ARG A 105 3.39 -11.57 15.74
C ARG A 105 4.78 -11.29 16.28
N TRP A 106 5.59 -10.48 15.58
CA TRP A 106 6.97 -10.19 16.00
C TRP A 106 7.06 -9.34 17.26
N TRP A 107 6.01 -8.57 17.56
CA TRP A 107 5.96 -7.66 18.71
C TRP A 107 5.52 -8.35 20.01
N ARG A 108 5.13 -9.62 19.94
CA ARG A 108 4.72 -10.41 21.11
C ARG A 108 5.80 -11.45 21.39
N PRO A 109 6.44 -11.44 22.56
CA PRO A 109 7.30 -12.55 22.95
C PRO A 109 6.49 -13.85 22.94
N TYR A 110 7.11 -14.93 22.47
CA TYR A 110 6.50 -16.25 22.50
C TYR A 110 6.31 -16.68 23.95
N VAL A 111 5.07 -16.95 24.35
CA VAL A 111 4.76 -17.52 25.66
C VAL A 111 4.69 -19.03 25.46
N TYR A 112 5.61 -19.75 26.09
CA TYR A 112 5.58 -21.21 26.10
C TYR A 112 4.25 -21.66 26.73
N LYS A 113 3.41 -22.33 25.95
CA LYS A 113 2.29 -23.09 26.49
C LYS A 113 2.78 -24.52 26.65
N GLU A 114 2.73 -25.03 27.87
CA GLU A 114 2.93 -26.46 28.09
C GLU A 114 1.81 -27.20 27.35
N LEU A 115 2.19 -28.20 26.54
CA LEU A 115 1.28 -29.02 25.74
C LEU A 115 0.60 -30.10 26.61
N THR A 116 0.16 -29.72 27.81
CA THR A 116 -0.60 -30.57 28.74
C THR A 116 -2.08 -30.24 28.61
N GLU A 117 -2.67 -30.68 27.50
CA GLU A 117 -4.12 -30.82 27.34
C GLU A 117 -4.42 -32.12 26.58
#